data_AF-A0A972AVU3-F1
#
_entry.id   AF-A0A972AVU3-F1
#
_cell.length_a   1.000
_cell.length_b   1.000
_cell.length_c   1.000
_cell.angle_alpha   90.00
_cell.angle_beta   90.00
_cell.angle_gamma   90.00
#
_symmetry.space_group_name_H-M   'P 1'
#
loop_
_entity.id
_entity.type
_entity.pdbx_description
1 polymer ?
#
loop_
_entity_poly.entity_id
_entity_poly.type
_entity_poly.pdbx_seq_one_letter_code
_entity_poly.pdbx_strand_id
1 'polypeptide(L)'
;MKRTGLMTFAVICALLCCFMAAGCKDGIKKNLTGITVDVSAPALQDAKTIAPEGRKLEISTYTLNGTGPDDSRLDSLESNTGKFTLSNIQCGLWTFESVALNSEGIHLAKGSKSQDIQKSTKTTSIVMNELPGTGRLELSIEVQGDFYLPPNSEAQVIIELFDQRTESRTVYSRPVNRTTVSSAFTREAIHAGSYEISVSLYRDNQIITSAVDAVRIVGSSITSGNISLLVGNTTEVTDAKVESDVSAPIQGIIKVRRKGAEREFKSYLLTFKSARLPEGVTEEDLSFRWYCGGVPVINGNCSTCEVSPEIDSQYTVIVTTSKLGSTGSSTVNLKGLDNSDYQDELPKSVETPSRP
;
A
#
# COMPACT_ATOMS: atom_id res chain seq x y z
N MET A 1 36.97 -50.65 -72.18
CA MET A 1 37.71 -50.13 -71.01
C MET A 1 37.55 -48.61 -70.90
N LYS A 2 36.41 -48.09 -70.38
CA LYS A 2 36.22 -46.63 -70.11
C LYS A 2 35.30 -46.30 -68.92
N ARG A 3 34.70 -47.30 -68.24
CA ARG A 3 33.69 -47.08 -67.19
C ARG A 3 34.24 -46.91 -65.77
N THR A 4 35.48 -47.30 -65.52
CA THR A 4 36.08 -47.20 -64.18
C THR A 4 36.53 -45.78 -63.82
N GLY A 5 36.97 -44.96 -64.78
CA GLY A 5 37.43 -43.59 -64.49
C GLY A 5 36.33 -42.59 -64.11
N LEU A 6 35.10 -42.78 -64.62
CA LEU A 6 33.97 -41.88 -64.32
C LEU A 6 33.46 -42.08 -62.89
N MET A 7 33.52 -43.30 -62.36
CA MET A 7 33.02 -43.63 -61.03
C MET A 7 33.97 -43.12 -59.94
N THR A 8 35.29 -43.17 -60.14
CA THR A 8 36.26 -42.61 -59.20
C THR A 8 36.17 -41.09 -59.12
N PHE A 9 35.92 -40.41 -60.24
CA PHE A 9 35.80 -38.96 -60.26
C PHE A 9 34.54 -38.47 -59.52
N ALA A 10 33.41 -39.17 -59.68
CA ALA A 10 32.17 -38.86 -58.96
C ALA A 10 32.31 -39.03 -57.44
N VAL A 11 33.02 -40.08 -56.98
CA VAL A 11 33.27 -40.32 -55.56
C VAL A 11 34.19 -39.25 -54.96
N ILE A 12 35.23 -38.84 -55.68
CA ILE A 12 36.15 -37.77 -55.22
C ILE A 12 35.42 -36.42 -55.15
N CYS A 13 34.57 -36.09 -56.13
CA CYS A 13 33.74 -34.87 -56.08
C CYS A 13 32.73 -34.90 -54.93
N ALA A 14 32.08 -36.04 -54.68
CA ALA A 14 31.15 -36.18 -53.56
C ALA A 14 31.86 -36.03 -52.20
N LEU A 15 33.05 -36.62 -52.05
CA LEU A 15 33.88 -36.46 -50.84
C LEU A 15 34.37 -35.01 -50.66
N LEU A 16 34.78 -34.33 -51.73
CA LEU A 16 35.17 -32.92 -51.66
C LEU A 16 33.99 -32.01 -51.25
N CYS A 17 32.79 -32.29 -51.76
CA CYS A 17 31.57 -31.57 -51.35
C CYS A 17 31.23 -31.81 -49.88
N CYS A 18 31.45 -33.02 -49.35
CA CYS A 18 31.28 -33.31 -47.93
C CYS A 18 32.29 -32.55 -47.04
N PHE A 19 33.53 -32.35 -47.50
CA PHE A 19 34.53 -31.56 -46.74
C PHE A 19 34.24 -30.06 -46.71
N MET A 20 33.58 -29.50 -47.74
CA MET A 20 33.16 -28.09 -47.72
C MET A 20 31.94 -27.81 -46.82
N ALA A 21 31.12 -28.83 -46.53
CA ALA A 21 29.99 -28.71 -45.60
C ALA A 21 30.41 -28.78 -44.12
N ALA A 22 31.64 -29.23 -43.84
CA ALA A 22 32.26 -29.16 -42.51
C ALA A 22 32.95 -27.80 -42.27
N GLY A 23 32.38 -26.72 -42.83
CA GLY A 23 32.79 -25.36 -42.54
C GLY A 23 32.80 -25.15 -41.03
N CYS A 24 33.99 -24.80 -40.50
CA CYS A 24 34.23 -24.49 -39.10
C CYS A 24 33.04 -23.72 -38.53
N LYS A 25 32.36 -24.35 -37.57
CA LYS A 25 31.53 -23.63 -36.61
C LYS A 25 32.52 -22.82 -35.78
N ASP A 26 32.94 -21.66 -36.29
CA ASP A 26 33.70 -20.68 -35.53
C ASP A 26 32.93 -20.50 -34.24
N GLY A 27 33.49 -21.02 -33.14
CA GLY A 27 32.90 -20.87 -31.83
C GLY A 27 32.75 -19.39 -31.61
N ILE A 28 31.53 -18.89 -31.72
CA ILE A 28 31.19 -17.48 -31.49
C ILE A 28 31.81 -17.16 -30.14
N LYS A 29 32.91 -16.40 -30.15
CA LYS A 29 33.60 -16.00 -28.92
C LYS A 29 32.64 -15.05 -28.21
N LYS A 30 31.83 -15.62 -27.31
CA LYS A 30 30.93 -14.85 -26.46
C LYS A 30 31.80 -13.85 -25.68
N ASN A 31 31.53 -12.56 -25.86
CA ASN A 31 32.17 -11.53 -25.05
C ASN A 31 31.56 -11.65 -23.65
N LEU A 32 32.35 -12.07 -22.67
CA LEU A 32 31.90 -12.23 -21.28
C LEU A 32 32.45 -11.09 -20.41
N THR A 33 31.67 -10.69 -19.40
CA THR A 33 32.07 -9.70 -18.40
C THR A 33 31.54 -10.08 -17.01
N GLY A 34 31.88 -9.32 -15.97
CA GLY A 34 31.29 -9.43 -14.64
C GLY A 34 30.60 -8.14 -14.25
N ILE A 35 29.43 -8.24 -13.63
CA ILE A 35 28.64 -7.11 -13.14
C ILE A 35 28.08 -7.38 -11.74
N THR A 36 27.77 -6.32 -10.99
CA THR A 36 26.94 -6.40 -9.79
C THR A 36 25.53 -5.91 -10.10
N VAL A 37 24.52 -6.70 -9.71
CA VAL A 37 23.12 -6.28 -9.71
C VAL A 37 22.76 -5.93 -8.27
N ASP A 38 22.42 -4.67 -8.05
CA ASP A 38 21.92 -4.19 -6.77
C ASP A 38 20.40 -4.10 -6.82
N VAL A 39 19.72 -4.83 -5.95
CA VAL A 39 18.27 -4.78 -5.83
C VAL A 39 17.90 -3.89 -4.67
N SER A 40 17.14 -2.84 -4.95
CA SER A 40 16.60 -1.94 -3.94
C SER A 40 15.12 -2.22 -3.75
N ALA A 41 14.76 -2.61 -2.53
CA ALA A 41 13.39 -2.69 -2.08
C ALA A 41 13.19 -1.71 -0.91
N PRO A 42 12.04 -1.02 -0.84
CA PRO A 42 11.72 -0.22 0.33
C PRO A 42 11.66 -1.11 1.59
N ALA A 43 12.19 -0.60 2.71
CA ALA A 43 12.23 -1.33 3.98
C ALA A 43 10.82 -1.78 4.40
N LEU A 44 10.69 -3.04 4.79
CA LEU A 44 9.42 -3.66 5.11
C LEU A 44 9.38 -4.04 6.62
N GLN A 45 8.52 -3.47 7.48
CA GLN A 45 8.47 -3.76 8.94
C GLN A 45 7.05 -4.29 9.38
N ASP A 46 6.60 -4.15 10.64
CA ASP A 46 5.20 -4.38 11.12
C ASP A 46 4.46 -3.16 11.74
N ALA A 47 3.20 -2.88 11.32
CA ALA A 47 2.14 -2.24 12.13
C ALA A 47 0.72 -2.07 11.48
N LYS A 48 -0.21 -1.41 12.21
CA LYS A 48 -1.68 -1.24 12.08
C LYS A 48 -2.24 -0.51 10.83
N THR A 49 -2.09 -1.15 9.67
CA THR A 49 -3.06 -1.09 8.56
C THR A 49 -3.90 -2.37 8.62
N ILE A 50 -5.12 -2.41 8.05
CA ILE A 50 -5.79 -3.70 7.86
C ILE A 50 -4.92 -4.51 6.88
N ALA A 51 -4.16 -5.45 7.42
CA ALA A 51 -3.11 -6.21 6.74
C ALA A 51 -3.21 -7.69 7.13
N PRO A 52 -2.52 -8.60 6.44
CA PRO A 52 -2.55 -10.01 6.80
C PRO A 52 -2.05 -10.27 8.23
N GLU A 53 -2.89 -10.89 9.06
CA GLU A 53 -2.52 -11.22 10.43
C GLU A 53 -1.45 -12.31 10.48
N GLY A 54 -0.54 -12.19 11.47
CA GLY A 54 0.38 -13.26 11.87
C GLY A 54 1.53 -13.54 10.90
N ARG A 55 1.73 -12.73 9.85
CA ARG A 55 2.82 -12.91 8.89
C ARG A 55 3.81 -11.77 8.96
N LYS A 56 5.09 -12.12 9.03
CA LYS A 56 6.17 -11.14 8.88
C LYS A 56 6.19 -10.63 7.47
N LEU A 57 6.06 -9.33 7.31
CA LEU A 57 6.16 -8.70 6.00
C LEU A 57 7.58 -8.19 5.73
N GLU A 58 8.54 -8.49 6.60
CA GLU A 58 9.97 -8.22 6.40
C GLU A 58 10.56 -9.04 5.24
N ILE A 59 11.40 -8.41 4.41
CA ILE A 59 12.14 -9.12 3.36
C ILE A 59 13.25 -9.94 4.01
N SER A 60 13.18 -11.26 3.83
CA SER A 60 14.23 -12.18 4.28
C SER A 60 15.16 -12.57 3.14
N THR A 61 14.66 -12.66 1.90
CA THR A 61 15.44 -13.16 0.76
C THR A 61 15.02 -12.48 -0.52
N TYR A 62 15.96 -12.32 -1.43
CA TYR A 62 15.79 -11.84 -2.79
C TYR A 62 16.16 -12.97 -3.74
N THR A 63 15.33 -13.22 -4.75
CA THR A 63 15.70 -14.05 -5.89
C THR A 63 16.01 -13.17 -7.11
N LEU A 64 16.92 -13.61 -7.97
CA LEU A 64 17.26 -12.96 -9.23
C LEU A 64 17.26 -13.99 -10.35
N ASN A 65 16.48 -13.72 -11.40
CA ASN A 65 16.45 -14.46 -12.65
C ASN A 65 16.82 -13.53 -13.80
N GLY A 66 17.21 -14.08 -14.95
CA GLY A 66 17.47 -13.27 -16.12
C GLY A 66 17.43 -14.01 -17.44
N THR A 67 17.06 -13.30 -18.49
CA THR A 67 17.10 -13.76 -19.88
C THR A 67 17.96 -12.82 -20.69
N GLY A 68 18.90 -13.36 -21.47
CA GLY A 68 19.91 -12.61 -22.21
C GLY A 68 19.98 -13.02 -23.69
N PRO A 69 21.05 -12.59 -24.37
CA PRO A 69 21.23 -12.86 -25.80
C PRO A 69 21.27 -14.35 -26.12
N ASP A 70 20.83 -14.72 -27.32
CA ASP A 70 20.84 -16.10 -27.83
C ASP A 70 20.12 -17.09 -26.89
N ASP A 71 19.00 -16.66 -26.30
CA ASP A 71 18.20 -17.41 -25.31
C ASP A 71 18.98 -17.81 -24.04
N SER A 72 20.09 -17.13 -23.75
CA SER A 72 20.87 -17.37 -22.53
C SER A 72 20.00 -17.09 -21.30
N ARG A 73 20.14 -17.93 -20.26
CA ARG A 73 19.41 -17.78 -19.00
C ARG A 73 20.37 -17.66 -17.83
N LEU A 74 19.96 -16.86 -16.86
CA LEU A 74 20.52 -16.85 -15.52
C LEU A 74 19.56 -17.65 -14.63
N ASP A 75 20.06 -18.74 -14.07
CA ASP A 75 19.34 -19.56 -13.09
C ASP A 75 19.05 -18.75 -11.82
N SER A 76 18.06 -19.18 -11.04
CA SER A 76 17.63 -18.44 -9.86
C SER A 76 18.74 -18.33 -8.82
N LEU A 77 19.23 -17.11 -8.62
CA LEU A 77 20.19 -16.79 -7.58
C LEU A 77 19.45 -16.24 -6.37
N GLU A 78 19.96 -16.53 -5.17
CA GLU A 78 19.42 -16.01 -3.91
C GLU A 78 20.41 -15.08 -3.21
N SER A 79 19.87 -14.05 -2.55
CA SER A 79 20.65 -13.13 -1.72
C SER A 79 19.78 -12.64 -0.56
N ASN A 80 20.35 -12.52 0.64
CA ASN A 80 19.70 -11.89 1.78
C ASN A 80 19.92 -10.36 1.83
N THR A 81 20.79 -9.83 0.96
CA THR A 81 21.15 -8.39 0.92
C THR A 81 20.62 -7.67 -0.31
N GLY A 82 20.03 -8.38 -1.28
CA GLY A 82 19.72 -7.83 -2.62
C GLY A 82 20.97 -7.62 -3.49
N LYS A 83 22.14 -8.00 -2.95
CA LYS A 83 23.49 -8.15 -3.52
C LYS A 83 23.66 -9.31 -4.49
N PHE A 84 23.76 -9.12 -5.82
CA PHE A 84 24.12 -10.22 -6.74
C PHE A 84 25.35 -9.91 -7.57
N THR A 85 26.37 -10.77 -7.51
CA THR A 85 27.57 -10.65 -8.36
C THR A 85 27.49 -11.69 -9.47
N LEU A 86 27.30 -11.22 -10.71
CA LEU A 86 27.24 -12.08 -11.88
C LEU A 86 28.60 -12.10 -12.55
N SER A 87 29.23 -13.28 -12.58
CA SER A 87 30.47 -13.50 -13.32
C SER A 87 30.18 -14.13 -14.66
N ASN A 88 31.00 -13.81 -15.67
CA ASN A 88 30.94 -14.43 -16.99
C ASN A 88 29.60 -14.25 -17.73
N ILE A 89 28.95 -13.10 -17.55
CA ILE A 89 27.72 -12.76 -18.27
C ILE A 89 28.04 -12.30 -19.70
N GLN A 90 27.28 -12.81 -20.67
CA GLN A 90 27.44 -12.43 -22.08
C GLN A 90 27.07 -10.95 -22.29
N CYS A 91 27.89 -10.19 -23.02
CA CYS A 91 27.55 -8.84 -23.44
C CYS A 91 26.32 -8.84 -24.36
N GLY A 92 25.46 -7.84 -24.20
CA GLY A 92 24.21 -7.65 -24.94
C GLY A 92 23.05 -7.34 -24.01
N LEU A 93 21.83 -7.30 -24.58
CA LEU A 93 20.62 -6.99 -23.84
C LEU A 93 20.22 -8.12 -22.90
N TRP A 94 20.15 -7.82 -21.60
CA TRP A 94 19.59 -8.69 -20.58
C TRP A 94 18.34 -8.08 -20.00
N THR A 95 17.37 -8.92 -19.68
CA THR A 95 16.24 -8.59 -18.81
C THR A 95 16.40 -9.37 -17.52
N PHE A 96 16.53 -8.64 -16.42
CA PHE A 96 16.62 -9.20 -15.07
C PHE A 96 15.29 -9.03 -14.36
N GLU A 97 14.89 -10.04 -13.60
CA GLU A 97 13.70 -10.02 -12.75
C GLU A 97 14.10 -10.44 -11.34
N SER A 98 13.65 -9.67 -10.35
CA SER A 98 13.91 -9.99 -8.94
C SER A 98 12.61 -10.00 -8.15
N VAL A 99 12.52 -10.94 -7.21
CA VAL A 99 11.39 -11.08 -6.28
C VAL A 99 11.92 -11.04 -4.85
N ALA A 100 11.31 -10.23 -4.00
CA ALA A 100 11.56 -10.21 -2.57
C ALA A 100 10.57 -11.14 -1.86
N LEU A 101 11.10 -11.94 -0.94
CA LEU A 101 10.34 -12.93 -0.17
C LEU A 101 10.50 -12.67 1.33
N ASN A 102 9.44 -12.94 2.09
CA ASN A 102 9.55 -13.04 3.55
C ASN A 102 10.18 -14.37 3.99
N SER A 103 10.36 -14.54 5.29
CA SER A 103 10.91 -15.77 5.89
C SER A 103 10.05 -17.02 5.67
N GLU A 104 8.81 -16.87 5.19
CA GLU A 104 7.89 -17.96 4.86
C GLU A 104 7.87 -18.28 3.35
N GLY A 105 8.67 -17.60 2.54
CA GLY A 105 8.70 -17.76 1.08
C GLY A 105 7.56 -17.07 0.34
N ILE A 106 6.84 -16.15 0.98
CA ILE A 106 5.76 -15.37 0.35
C ILE A 106 6.37 -14.22 -0.44
N HIS A 107 5.94 -14.05 -1.69
CA HIS A 107 6.35 -12.93 -2.52
C HIS A 107 5.76 -11.62 -2.00
N LEU A 108 6.62 -10.66 -1.68
CA LEU A 108 6.23 -9.37 -1.13
C LEU A 108 6.32 -8.25 -2.17
N ALA A 109 7.35 -8.30 -3.00
CA ALA A 109 7.57 -7.31 -4.04
C ALA A 109 8.32 -7.93 -5.22
N LYS A 110 8.17 -7.31 -6.39
CA LYS A 110 8.82 -7.72 -7.63
C LYS A 110 9.32 -6.48 -8.37
N GLY A 111 10.41 -6.65 -9.12
CA GLY A 111 10.96 -5.63 -10.00
C GLY A 111 11.60 -6.28 -11.23
N SER A 112 11.66 -5.53 -12.33
CA SER A 112 12.32 -5.97 -13.55
C SER A 112 13.06 -4.81 -14.20
N LYS A 113 14.19 -5.12 -14.86
CA LYS A 113 14.96 -4.15 -15.64
C LYS A 113 15.63 -4.81 -16.82
N SER A 114 15.46 -4.19 -17.99
CA SER A 114 16.28 -4.48 -19.15
C SER A 114 17.51 -3.57 -19.19
N GLN A 115 18.69 -4.14 -19.42
CA GLN A 115 19.96 -3.44 -19.46
C GLN A 115 20.85 -4.03 -20.56
N ASP A 116 21.39 -3.16 -21.42
CA ASP A 116 22.48 -3.55 -22.33
C ASP A 116 23.78 -3.67 -21.54
N ILE A 117 24.35 -4.88 -21.50
CA ILE A 117 25.58 -5.22 -20.79
C ILE A 117 26.76 -5.10 -21.74
N GLN A 118 27.67 -4.19 -21.41
CA GLN A 118 28.91 -3.95 -22.14
C GLN A 118 30.11 -4.27 -21.24
N LYS A 119 31.32 -4.38 -21.79
CA LYS A 119 32.55 -4.63 -20.97
C LYS A 119 32.81 -3.53 -19.94
N SER A 120 32.34 -2.32 -20.22
CA SER A 120 32.38 -1.15 -19.34
C SER A 120 31.31 -1.19 -18.25
N THR A 121 30.21 -1.92 -18.43
CA THR A 121 29.14 -2.04 -17.44
C THR A 121 29.70 -2.70 -16.19
N LYS A 122 29.58 -2.01 -15.04
CA LYS A 122 30.03 -2.52 -13.74
C LYS A 122 28.87 -2.85 -12.83
N THR A 123 27.83 -2.03 -12.85
CA THR A 123 26.66 -2.18 -11.97
C THR A 123 25.37 -1.94 -12.74
N THR A 124 24.28 -2.54 -12.25
CA THR A 124 22.92 -2.18 -12.62
C THR A 124 22.02 -2.33 -11.40
N SER A 125 21.05 -1.44 -11.26
CA SER A 125 20.08 -1.46 -10.17
C SER A 125 18.70 -1.88 -10.63
N ILE A 126 18.03 -2.77 -9.89
CA ILE A 126 16.61 -3.11 -10.06
C ILE A 126 15.83 -2.44 -8.94
N VAL A 127 14.78 -1.70 -9.30
CA VAL A 127 13.83 -1.12 -8.35
C VAL A 127 12.63 -2.04 -8.27
N MET A 128 12.27 -2.47 -7.06
CA MET A 128 11.03 -3.20 -6.85
C MET A 128 9.83 -2.26 -6.82
N ASN A 129 8.92 -2.44 -7.77
CA ASN A 129 7.78 -1.56 -8.01
C ASN A 129 6.51 -2.33 -8.38
N GLU A 130 6.46 -3.62 -8.12
CA GLU A 130 5.27 -4.46 -8.32
C GLU A 130 4.98 -5.23 -7.04
N LEU A 131 3.70 -5.39 -6.71
CA LEU A 131 3.22 -6.21 -5.61
C LEU A 131 2.52 -7.42 -6.22
N PRO A 132 3.17 -8.59 -6.25
CA PRO A 132 2.68 -9.70 -7.03
C PRO A 132 1.55 -10.46 -6.33
N GLY A 133 0.66 -11.02 -7.14
CA GLY A 133 -0.36 -11.97 -6.72
C GLY A 133 -1.71 -11.35 -6.37
N THR A 134 -2.58 -12.20 -5.82
CA THR A 134 -3.90 -11.81 -5.31
C THR A 134 -4.08 -12.36 -3.89
N GLY A 135 -4.81 -11.64 -3.05
CA GLY A 135 -5.13 -12.04 -1.69
C GLY A 135 -6.64 -12.02 -1.43
N ARG A 136 -6.99 -12.27 -0.18
CA ARG A 136 -8.35 -12.26 0.34
C ARG A 136 -8.52 -11.13 1.35
N LEU A 137 -9.65 -10.43 1.29
CA LEU A 137 -10.03 -9.44 2.30
C LEU A 137 -11.24 -9.95 3.09
N GLU A 138 -11.12 -9.91 4.40
CA GLU A 138 -12.17 -10.22 5.39
C GLU A 138 -12.36 -9.03 6.33
N LEU A 139 -13.58 -8.53 6.44
CA LEU A 139 -13.91 -7.42 7.32
C LEU A 139 -15.11 -7.78 8.18
N SER A 140 -14.97 -7.49 9.47
CA SER A 140 -16.10 -7.35 10.39
C SER A 140 -16.45 -5.87 10.49
N ILE A 141 -17.72 -5.53 10.30
CA ILE A 141 -18.19 -4.15 10.32
C ILE A 141 -19.22 -4.03 11.42
N GLU A 142 -18.96 -3.17 12.39
CA GLU A 142 -19.80 -3.02 13.58
C GLU A 142 -20.21 -1.57 13.75
N VAL A 143 -21.48 -1.34 14.08
CA VAL A 143 -21.97 -0.01 14.39
C VAL A 143 -21.87 0.20 15.89
N GLN A 144 -21.13 1.24 16.29
CA GLN A 144 -20.95 1.65 17.67
C GLN A 144 -21.88 2.80 18.03
N GLY A 145 -22.40 2.78 19.26
CA GLY A 145 -23.34 3.76 19.79
C GLY A 145 -24.78 3.24 19.87
N ASP A 146 -25.65 4.03 20.48
CA ASP A 146 -27.07 3.70 20.65
C ASP A 146 -27.84 3.91 19.33
N PHE A 147 -27.68 2.97 18.40
CA PHE A 147 -28.33 3.00 17.11
C PHE A 147 -29.38 1.90 16.95
N TYR A 148 -30.56 2.29 16.47
CA TYR A 148 -31.69 1.41 16.23
C TYR A 148 -32.10 1.43 14.75
N LEU A 149 -32.37 0.25 14.20
CA LEU A 149 -32.89 0.06 12.84
C LEU A 149 -34.41 -0.25 12.87
N PRO A 150 -35.29 0.71 12.56
CA PRO A 150 -36.74 0.51 12.57
C PRO A 150 -37.16 -0.65 11.66
N PRO A 151 -38.08 -1.56 12.05
CA PRO A 151 -38.35 -2.82 11.36
C PRO A 151 -38.60 -2.72 9.84
N ASN A 152 -39.13 -1.60 9.37
CA ASN A 152 -39.48 -1.35 7.98
C ASN A 152 -38.47 -0.47 7.21
N SER A 153 -37.35 -0.09 7.82
CA SER A 153 -36.31 0.68 7.14
C SER A 153 -35.42 -0.23 6.29
N GLU A 154 -35.04 0.22 5.10
CA GLU A 154 -34.05 -0.44 4.26
C GLU A 154 -32.65 -0.04 4.74
N ALA A 155 -31.85 -1.01 5.21
CA ALA A 155 -30.50 -0.75 5.71
C ALA A 155 -29.46 -1.60 4.98
N GLN A 156 -28.39 -0.97 4.54
CA GLN A 156 -27.28 -1.62 3.84
C GLN A 156 -25.95 -0.97 4.20
N VAL A 157 -24.89 -1.75 4.13
CA VAL A 157 -23.52 -1.26 4.19
C VAL A 157 -22.97 -1.20 2.77
N ILE A 158 -22.53 -0.02 2.36
CA ILE A 158 -21.79 0.19 1.13
C ILE A 158 -20.30 0.21 1.46
N ILE A 159 -19.52 -0.53 0.69
CA ILE A 159 -18.06 -0.65 0.84
C ILE A 159 -17.44 -0.22 -0.47
N GLU A 160 -16.55 0.76 -0.41
CA GLU A 160 -15.82 1.26 -1.56
C GLU A 160 -14.33 1.01 -1.37
N LEU A 161 -13.70 0.28 -2.29
CA LEU A 161 -12.26 0.08 -2.33
C LEU A 161 -11.68 0.95 -3.45
N PHE A 162 -10.79 1.89 -3.08
CA PHE A 162 -10.02 2.70 -4.00
C PHE A 162 -8.61 2.15 -4.12
N ASP A 163 -8.24 1.69 -5.32
CA ASP A 163 -6.92 1.14 -5.63
C ASP A 163 -5.94 2.27 -5.95
N GLN A 164 -4.91 2.44 -5.11
CA GLN A 164 -3.91 3.50 -5.26
C GLN A 164 -3.14 3.41 -6.58
N ARG A 165 -2.92 2.21 -7.11
CA ARG A 165 -2.09 1.98 -8.31
C ARG A 165 -2.86 2.30 -9.59
N THR A 166 -4.14 1.92 -9.64
CA THR A 166 -4.98 2.11 -10.84
C THR A 166 -5.85 3.35 -10.77
N GLU A 167 -5.92 3.99 -9.61
CA GLU A 167 -6.85 5.09 -9.30
C GLU A 167 -8.32 4.70 -9.54
N SER A 168 -8.65 3.40 -9.45
CA SER A 168 -10.00 2.90 -9.68
C SER A 168 -10.76 2.65 -8.38
N ARG A 169 -12.09 2.82 -8.42
CA ARG A 169 -12.99 2.56 -7.28
C ARG A 169 -13.90 1.38 -7.59
N THR A 170 -13.96 0.42 -6.66
CA THR A 170 -14.89 -0.71 -6.72
C THR A 170 -15.88 -0.63 -5.56
N VAL A 171 -17.18 -0.77 -5.86
CA VAL A 171 -18.26 -0.62 -4.89
C VAL A 171 -18.96 -1.94 -4.64
N TYR A 172 -19.24 -2.24 -3.37
CA TYR A 172 -19.98 -3.41 -2.93
C TYR A 172 -21.12 -3.00 -2.01
N SER A 173 -22.24 -3.73 -2.05
CA SER A 173 -23.34 -3.59 -1.09
C SER A 173 -23.51 -4.88 -0.29
N ARG A 174 -23.73 -4.74 1.02
CA ARG A 174 -23.96 -5.84 1.96
C ARG A 174 -25.16 -5.55 2.86
N PRO A 175 -25.99 -6.56 3.16
CA PRO A 175 -27.08 -6.39 4.11
C PRO A 175 -26.56 -6.21 5.54
N VAL A 176 -27.29 -5.47 6.35
CA VAL A 176 -27.02 -5.33 7.79
C VAL A 176 -27.75 -6.41 8.57
N ASN A 177 -27.04 -7.09 9.48
CA ASN A 177 -27.68 -7.88 10.52
C ASN A 177 -28.38 -6.94 11.50
N ARG A 178 -29.71 -6.96 11.51
CA ARG A 178 -30.53 -6.02 12.28
C ARG A 178 -30.47 -6.25 13.80
N THR A 179 -30.08 -7.45 14.24
CA THR A 179 -30.02 -7.81 15.66
C THR A 179 -28.76 -7.25 16.31
N THR A 180 -27.63 -7.36 15.60
CA THR A 180 -26.31 -6.95 16.08
C THR A 180 -25.86 -5.61 15.49
N VAL A 181 -26.64 -5.05 14.56
CA VAL A 181 -26.30 -3.87 13.74
C VAL A 181 -24.88 -3.98 13.18
N SER A 182 -24.60 -5.12 12.53
CA SER A 182 -23.28 -5.44 11.99
C SER A 182 -23.37 -6.03 10.59
N SER A 183 -22.25 -6.05 9.88
CA SER A 183 -22.12 -6.67 8.56
C SER A 183 -20.77 -7.38 8.46
N ALA A 184 -20.70 -8.41 7.62
CA ALA A 184 -19.44 -9.07 7.28
C ALA A 184 -19.18 -8.91 5.79
N PHE A 185 -17.92 -8.74 5.42
CA PHE A 185 -17.49 -8.66 4.03
C PHE A 185 -16.32 -9.58 3.78
N THR A 186 -16.47 -10.47 2.80
CA THR A 186 -15.37 -11.30 2.30
C THR A 186 -15.27 -11.13 0.79
N ARG A 187 -14.04 -10.97 0.32
CA ARG A 187 -13.73 -10.90 -1.10
C ARG A 187 -12.41 -11.59 -1.40
N GLU A 188 -12.50 -12.56 -2.31
CA GLU A 188 -11.37 -13.31 -2.83
C GLU A 188 -10.74 -12.61 -4.03
N ALA A 189 -9.50 -13.01 -4.34
CA ALA A 189 -8.79 -12.63 -5.56
C ALA A 189 -8.64 -11.11 -5.78
N ILE A 190 -8.46 -10.33 -4.72
CA ILE A 190 -8.10 -8.90 -4.84
C ILE A 190 -6.61 -8.83 -5.19
N HIS A 191 -6.22 -8.01 -6.16
CA HIS A 191 -4.82 -7.81 -6.49
C HIS A 191 -4.02 -7.31 -5.28
N ALA A 192 -2.79 -7.79 -5.13
CA ALA A 192 -1.91 -7.28 -4.09
C ALA A 192 -1.63 -5.78 -4.33
N GLY A 193 -1.72 -4.98 -3.27
CA GLY A 193 -1.77 -3.53 -3.41
C GLY A 193 -2.16 -2.81 -2.13
N SER A 194 -2.06 -1.48 -2.16
CA SER A 194 -2.60 -0.59 -1.13
C SER A 194 -3.89 0.04 -1.59
N TYR A 195 -4.85 0.06 -0.69
CA TYR A 195 -6.20 0.52 -0.92
C TYR A 195 -6.62 1.51 0.16
N GLU A 196 -7.41 2.52 -0.22
CA GLU A 196 -8.28 3.23 0.72
C GLU A 196 -9.63 2.49 0.71
N ILE A 197 -10.14 2.15 1.89
CA ILE A 197 -11.49 1.60 2.04
C ILE A 197 -12.40 2.63 2.68
N SER A 198 -13.56 2.86 2.08
CA SER A 198 -14.67 3.58 2.70
C SER A 198 -15.80 2.60 3.01
N VAL A 199 -16.37 2.69 4.19
CA VAL A 199 -17.51 1.88 4.62
C VAL A 199 -18.59 2.83 5.12
N SER A 200 -19.77 2.74 4.55
CA SER A 200 -20.90 3.62 4.86
C SER A 200 -22.14 2.80 5.20
N LEU A 201 -22.77 3.10 6.33
CA LEU A 201 -24.09 2.58 6.67
C LEU A 201 -25.15 3.50 6.06
N TYR A 202 -26.03 2.92 5.24
CA TYR A 202 -27.21 3.58 4.70
C TYR A 202 -28.48 3.08 5.40
N ARG A 203 -29.43 4.00 5.58
CA ARG A 203 -30.81 3.71 5.93
C ARG A 203 -31.73 4.54 5.03
N ASP A 204 -32.66 3.89 4.33
CA ASP A 204 -33.62 4.52 3.42
C ASP A 204 -32.93 5.48 2.42
N ASN A 205 -31.81 5.01 1.85
CA ASN A 205 -30.94 5.73 0.92
C ASN A 205 -30.25 7.00 1.49
N GLN A 206 -30.25 7.18 2.80
CA GLN A 206 -29.49 8.23 3.49
C GLN A 206 -28.28 7.62 4.21
N ILE A 207 -27.13 8.30 4.11
CA ILE A 207 -25.94 7.93 4.88
C ILE A 207 -26.23 8.25 6.36
N ILE A 208 -26.07 7.25 7.21
CA ILE A 208 -26.16 7.41 8.67
C ILE A 208 -24.79 7.70 9.26
N THR A 209 -23.79 6.92 8.86
CA THR A 209 -22.41 7.05 9.31
C THR A 209 -21.47 6.42 8.30
N SER A 210 -20.23 6.86 8.28
CA SER A 210 -19.18 6.25 7.48
C SER A 210 -17.85 6.20 8.25
N ALA A 211 -16.98 5.30 7.85
CA ALA A 211 -15.59 5.24 8.28
C ALA A 211 -14.70 4.99 7.08
N VAL A 212 -13.46 5.45 7.17
CA VAL A 212 -12.44 5.25 6.14
C VAL A 212 -11.20 4.68 6.79
N ASP A 213 -10.55 3.73 6.12
CA ASP A 213 -9.28 3.16 6.57
C ASP A 213 -8.33 2.84 5.40
N ALA A 214 -7.09 2.54 5.70
CA ALA A 214 -6.13 1.98 4.76
C ALA A 214 -6.17 0.44 4.83
N VAL A 215 -6.10 -0.22 3.67
CA VAL A 215 -6.07 -1.68 3.55
C VAL A 215 -4.89 -2.11 2.69
N ARG A 216 -4.20 -3.17 3.13
CA ARG A 216 -3.11 -3.80 2.40
C ARG A 216 -3.48 -5.22 2.01
N ILE A 217 -3.41 -5.52 0.72
CA ILE A 217 -3.56 -6.88 0.21
C ILE A 217 -2.20 -7.42 -0.20
N VAL A 218 -1.86 -8.61 0.30
CA VAL A 218 -0.64 -9.35 -0.05
C VAL A 218 -1.02 -10.64 -0.78
N GLY A 219 -0.24 -11.02 -1.78
CA GLY A 219 -0.47 -12.25 -2.53
C GLY A 219 -0.57 -13.48 -1.61
N SER A 220 -1.52 -14.37 -1.91
CA SER A 220 -1.76 -15.64 -1.22
C SER A 220 -1.97 -15.49 0.30
N SER A 221 -2.44 -14.33 0.74
CA SER A 221 -2.66 -13.99 2.15
C SER A 221 -4.09 -13.56 2.41
N ILE A 222 -4.54 -13.76 3.64
CA ILE A 222 -5.83 -13.27 4.14
C ILE A 222 -5.54 -12.00 4.94
N THR A 223 -6.12 -10.90 4.50
CA THR A 223 -6.15 -9.62 5.18
C THR A 223 -7.45 -9.53 5.98
N SER A 224 -7.37 -9.44 7.31
CA SER A 224 -8.54 -9.35 8.21
C SER A 224 -8.55 -8.05 8.99
N GLY A 225 -9.73 -7.49 9.25
CA GLY A 225 -9.89 -6.30 10.08
C GLY A 225 -11.29 -6.07 10.62
N ASN A 226 -11.40 -5.17 11.60
CA ASN A 226 -12.66 -4.64 12.09
C ASN A 226 -12.76 -3.14 11.73
N ILE A 227 -13.89 -2.75 11.15
CA ILE A 227 -14.24 -1.34 10.91
C ILE A 227 -15.44 -0.99 11.78
N SER A 228 -15.22 -0.07 12.71
CA SER A 228 -16.25 0.46 13.60
C SER A 228 -16.86 1.72 13.00
N LEU A 229 -18.17 1.69 12.74
CA LEU A 229 -18.95 2.82 12.29
C LEU A 229 -19.58 3.51 13.49
N LEU A 230 -19.25 4.77 13.71
CA LEU A 230 -19.72 5.47 14.90
C LEU A 230 -21.04 6.21 14.64
N VAL A 231 -22.04 6.00 15.50
CA VAL A 231 -23.30 6.73 15.50
C VAL A 231 -23.54 7.36 16.87
N GLY A 232 -23.58 8.69 16.93
CA GLY A 232 -23.83 9.45 18.17
C GLY A 232 -22.57 9.76 18.99
N ASN A 233 -22.78 10.17 20.24
CA ASN A 233 -21.76 10.80 21.08
C ASN A 233 -20.74 9.79 21.64
N THR A 234 -19.45 9.95 21.32
CA THR A 234 -18.38 9.19 22.00
C THR A 234 -17.78 9.92 23.17
N THR A 235 -17.71 9.22 24.28
CA THR A 235 -16.99 9.63 25.47
C THR A 235 -15.54 9.14 25.41
N GLU A 236 -14.65 9.89 24.74
CA GLU A 236 -13.22 10.09 25.11
C GLU A 236 -12.37 10.63 23.95
N VAL A 237 -11.46 11.55 24.28
CA VAL A 237 -10.38 11.99 23.38
C VAL A 237 -9.18 11.14 23.73
N THR A 238 -8.80 10.23 22.84
CA THR A 238 -7.52 9.51 22.92
C THR A 238 -6.60 10.01 21.82
N ASP A 239 -5.32 10.24 22.17
CA ASP A 239 -4.28 10.49 21.19
C ASP A 239 -4.24 9.32 20.18
N ALA A 240 -4.41 9.65 18.91
CA ALA A 240 -4.36 8.71 17.82
C ALA A 240 -2.92 8.30 17.55
N LYS A 241 -2.54 7.09 17.95
CA LYS A 241 -1.25 6.50 17.60
C LYS A 241 -1.41 5.72 16.29
N VAL A 242 -0.74 6.16 15.22
CA VAL A 242 -0.52 5.31 14.04
C VAL A 242 0.67 4.43 14.33
N GLU A 243 0.46 3.15 14.13
CA GLU A 243 1.55 2.26 13.80
C GLU A 243 1.11 1.67 12.44
N SER A 244 1.96 1.57 11.42
CA SER A 244 1.69 0.76 10.20
C SER A 244 2.98 0.11 9.64
N ASP A 245 2.84 -1.03 8.92
CA ASP A 245 3.79 -1.51 7.92
C ASP A 245 3.12 -2.08 6.67
N VAL A 246 3.67 -1.91 5.46
CA VAL A 246 5.01 -2.33 5.00
C VAL A 246 5.40 -1.55 3.74
N SER A 247 6.71 -1.46 3.45
CA SER A 247 7.39 -0.50 2.54
C SER A 247 7.33 0.90 3.11
N ALA A 248 7.93 0.98 4.31
CA ALA A 248 7.90 2.03 5.33
C ALA A 248 6.68 2.95 5.12
N PRO A 249 5.51 2.59 5.65
CA PRO A 249 4.37 3.47 5.55
C PRO A 249 4.64 4.75 6.32
N ILE A 250 3.83 5.75 6.00
CA ILE A 250 3.88 7.03 6.68
C ILE A 250 3.27 6.82 8.07
N GLN A 251 4.13 6.53 9.04
CA GLN A 251 3.74 6.51 10.44
C GLN A 251 3.57 7.94 10.90
N GLY A 252 2.59 8.21 11.74
CA GLY A 252 2.44 9.54 12.34
C GLY A 252 1.44 9.60 13.46
N ILE A 253 1.16 10.80 13.93
CA ILE A 253 0.13 11.06 14.92
C ILE A 253 -0.62 12.32 14.53
N ILE A 254 -1.91 12.35 14.83
CA ILE A 254 -2.68 13.60 14.75
C ILE A 254 -2.48 14.34 16.06
N LYS A 255 -1.83 15.50 16.00
CA LYS A 255 -1.80 16.46 17.11
C LYS A 255 -2.99 17.39 16.99
N VAL A 256 -3.73 17.53 18.08
CA VAL A 256 -4.90 18.40 18.18
C VAL A 256 -4.54 19.63 18.98
N ARG A 257 -4.82 20.82 18.46
CA ARG A 257 -4.68 22.08 19.19
C ARG A 257 -5.98 22.89 19.09
N ARG A 258 -6.52 23.32 20.22
CA ARG A 258 -7.65 24.27 20.24
C ARG A 258 -7.21 25.64 19.74
N LYS A 259 -8.06 26.28 18.93
CA LYS A 259 -7.92 27.66 18.44
C LYS A 259 -9.05 28.52 18.99
N GLY A 260 -8.69 29.65 19.57
CA GLY A 260 -9.59 30.55 20.29
C GLY A 260 -9.21 30.67 21.77
N ALA A 261 -9.69 31.72 22.43
CA ALA A 261 -9.65 31.82 23.88
C ALA A 261 -10.65 30.83 24.48
N GLU A 262 -10.50 30.45 25.76
CA GLU A 262 -11.38 29.46 26.41
C GLU A 262 -12.88 29.79 26.19
N ARG A 263 -13.24 31.09 26.25
CA ARG A 263 -14.60 31.63 26.08
C ARG A 263 -15.01 31.96 24.65
N GLU A 264 -14.10 31.81 23.69
CA GLU A 264 -14.33 32.05 22.27
C GLU A 264 -13.66 30.92 21.47
N PHE A 265 -13.99 29.68 21.81
CA PHE A 265 -13.51 28.54 21.05
C PHE A 265 -14.08 28.58 19.63
N LYS A 266 -13.20 28.54 18.62
CA LYS A 266 -13.59 28.70 17.20
C LYS A 266 -13.40 27.43 16.39
N SER A 267 -12.31 26.71 16.63
CA SER A 267 -11.89 25.59 15.78
C SER A 267 -10.85 24.70 16.47
N TYR A 268 -10.68 23.50 15.94
CA TYR A 268 -9.51 22.65 16.20
C TYR A 268 -8.54 22.78 15.03
N LEU A 269 -7.25 22.84 15.35
CA LEU A 269 -6.17 22.67 14.39
C LEU A 269 -5.63 21.25 14.54
N LEU A 270 -5.85 20.43 13.51
CA LEU A 270 -5.36 19.07 13.40
C LEU A 270 -4.07 19.08 12.59
N THR A 271 -2.98 18.56 13.15
CA THR A 271 -1.69 18.45 12.46
C THR A 271 -1.26 17.01 12.45
N PHE A 272 -1.13 16.42 11.26
CA PHE A 272 -0.43 15.16 11.12
C PHE A 272 1.07 15.42 11.27
N LYS A 273 1.74 14.63 12.11
CA LYS A 273 3.19 14.61 12.20
C LYS A 273 3.68 13.22 11.87
N SER A 274 4.53 13.09 10.85
CA SER A 274 5.16 11.82 10.59
C SER A 274 6.14 11.48 11.73
N ALA A 275 6.15 10.21 12.14
CA ALA A 275 7.10 9.67 13.09
C ALA A 275 8.33 9.11 12.35
N ARG A 276 8.10 8.53 11.16
CA ARG A 276 9.14 7.95 10.30
C ARG A 276 8.64 7.92 8.87
N LEU A 277 9.54 8.23 7.93
CA LEU A 277 9.30 8.17 6.50
C LEU A 277 10.10 7.04 5.85
N PRO A 278 9.60 6.47 4.73
CA PRO A 278 10.37 5.55 3.90
C PRO A 278 11.69 6.16 3.43
N GLU A 279 12.69 5.30 3.21
CA GLU A 279 13.98 5.76 2.70
C GLU A 279 13.81 6.50 1.36
N GLY A 280 14.42 7.68 1.27
CA GLY A 280 14.27 8.58 0.12
C GLY A 280 12.85 9.12 -0.07
N VAL A 281 12.07 9.27 1.01
CA VAL A 281 10.82 10.03 1.06
C VAL A 281 10.95 11.13 2.10
N THR A 282 10.49 12.31 1.75
CA THR A 282 10.44 13.51 2.58
C THR A 282 9.01 13.91 2.87
N GLU A 283 8.80 14.85 3.80
CA GLU A 283 7.47 15.38 4.12
C GLU A 283 6.78 16.05 2.91
N GLU A 284 7.57 16.53 1.94
CA GLU A 284 7.06 17.15 0.69
C GLU A 284 6.48 16.12 -0.29
N ASP A 285 6.87 14.86 -0.16
CA ASP A 285 6.39 13.75 -1.00
C ASP A 285 5.05 13.20 -0.50
N LEU A 286 4.52 13.72 0.61
CA LEU A 286 3.30 13.25 1.24
C LEU A 286 2.06 13.94 0.68
N SER A 287 1.06 13.15 0.34
CA SER A 287 -0.29 13.61 0.03
C SER A 287 -1.22 13.23 1.17
N PHE A 288 -2.07 14.18 1.55
CA PHE A 288 -2.99 14.05 2.68
C PHE A 288 -4.42 14.12 2.19
N ARG A 289 -5.31 13.42 2.89
CA ARG A 289 -6.75 13.59 2.74
C ARG A 289 -7.43 13.40 4.09
N TRP A 290 -8.03 14.47 4.59
CA TRP A 290 -8.79 14.46 5.83
C TRP A 290 -10.26 14.12 5.59
N TYR A 291 -10.82 13.37 6.53
CA TYR A 291 -12.20 12.93 6.56
C TYR A 291 -12.80 13.23 7.94
N CYS A 292 -14.07 13.62 7.99
CA CYS A 292 -14.90 13.72 9.20
C CYS A 292 -16.04 12.70 9.06
N GLY A 293 -16.11 11.69 9.93
CA GLY A 293 -17.12 10.63 9.84
C GLY A 293 -17.15 9.94 8.47
N GLY A 294 -15.97 9.76 7.86
CA GLY A 294 -15.79 9.21 6.52
C GLY A 294 -16.13 10.15 5.35
N VAL A 295 -16.56 11.39 5.61
CA VAL A 295 -16.83 12.40 4.57
C VAL A 295 -15.59 13.28 4.37
N PRO A 296 -15.14 13.54 3.12
CA PRO A 296 -13.98 14.40 2.86
C PRO A 296 -14.14 15.80 3.46
N VAL A 297 -13.13 16.27 4.19
CA VAL A 297 -13.08 17.63 4.73
C VAL A 297 -12.76 18.62 3.60
N ILE A 298 -13.51 19.71 3.50
CA ILE A 298 -13.26 20.78 2.52
C ILE A 298 -11.85 21.34 2.76
N ASN A 299 -11.05 21.43 1.69
CA ASN A 299 -9.63 21.83 1.75
C ASN A 299 -8.76 20.92 2.66
N GLY A 300 -9.20 19.69 2.94
CA GLY A 300 -8.49 18.70 3.74
C GLY A 300 -7.32 18.00 3.03
N ASN A 301 -6.70 18.63 2.02
CA ASN A 301 -5.54 18.07 1.31
C ASN A 301 -4.23 18.70 1.81
N CYS A 302 -4.00 18.63 3.12
CA CYS A 302 -2.90 19.33 3.79
C CYS A 302 -2.41 18.57 5.02
N SER A 303 -1.15 18.79 5.41
CA SER A 303 -0.58 18.21 6.64
C SER A 303 -1.18 18.81 7.92
N THR A 304 -1.75 20.01 7.81
CA THR A 304 -2.46 20.70 8.90
C THR A 304 -3.80 21.20 8.42
N CYS A 305 -4.88 20.72 9.06
CA CYS A 305 -6.26 21.04 8.72
C CYS A 305 -6.94 21.75 9.90
N GLU A 306 -7.56 22.90 9.64
CA GLU A 306 -8.40 23.58 10.63
C GLU A 306 -9.85 23.13 10.44
N VAL A 307 -10.45 22.61 11.50
CA VAL A 307 -11.81 22.06 11.46
C VAL A 307 -12.67 22.76 12.49
N SER A 308 -13.92 23.03 12.12
CA SER A 308 -14.92 23.51 13.08
C SER A 308 -15.26 22.39 14.07
N PRO A 309 -15.57 22.72 15.32
CA PRO A 309 -16.00 21.72 16.28
C PRO A 309 -17.43 21.29 15.96
N GLU A 310 -17.55 20.25 15.16
CA GLU A 310 -18.78 19.48 15.12
C GLU A 310 -18.83 18.61 16.38
N ILE A 311 -20.01 18.49 16.98
CA ILE A 311 -20.20 17.69 18.19
C ILE A 311 -19.84 16.25 17.83
N ASP A 312 -18.91 15.67 18.61
CA ASP A 312 -18.56 14.25 18.61
C ASP A 312 -18.20 13.68 17.24
N SER A 313 -17.14 14.28 16.68
CA SER A 313 -16.69 14.00 15.32
C SER A 313 -15.40 13.18 15.31
N GLN A 314 -15.41 12.13 14.49
CA GLN A 314 -14.24 11.32 14.20
C GLN A 314 -13.51 11.87 12.97
N TYR A 315 -12.26 12.28 13.14
CA TYR A 315 -11.42 12.74 12.04
C TYR A 315 -10.38 11.68 11.68
N THR A 316 -10.40 11.23 10.43
CA THR A 316 -9.40 10.33 9.87
C THR A 316 -8.57 11.07 8.83
N VAL A 317 -7.26 10.95 8.87
CA VAL A 317 -6.38 11.35 7.76
C VAL A 317 -5.84 10.10 7.08
N ILE A 318 -5.97 10.06 5.76
CA ILE A 318 -5.25 9.13 4.89
C ILE A 318 -4.02 9.85 4.36
N VAL A 319 -2.86 9.21 4.49
CA VAL A 319 -1.60 9.75 3.98
C VAL A 319 -1.00 8.76 2.99
N THR A 320 -0.61 9.27 1.83
CA THR A 320 -0.05 8.47 0.73
C THR A 320 1.24 9.09 0.20
N THR A 321 2.10 8.28 -0.42
CA THR A 321 3.15 8.77 -1.32
C THR A 321 2.98 8.22 -2.74
N SER A 322 3.79 8.67 -3.68
CA SER A 322 3.90 8.08 -5.02
C SER A 322 4.56 6.69 -5.01
N LYS A 323 5.20 6.27 -3.92
CA LYS A 323 5.76 4.92 -3.77
C LYS A 323 4.67 3.92 -3.46
N LEU A 324 4.64 2.83 -4.23
CA LEU A 324 3.68 1.74 -4.05
C LEU A 324 3.83 1.14 -2.66
N GLY A 325 2.70 1.01 -1.97
CA GLY A 325 2.65 0.46 -0.63
C GLY A 325 2.70 1.47 0.51
N SER A 326 3.05 2.72 0.23
CA SER A 326 3.12 3.77 1.25
C SER A 326 1.76 4.47 1.41
N THR A 327 0.81 3.79 2.04
CA THR A 327 -0.47 4.36 2.51
C THR A 327 -0.64 4.08 3.99
N GLY A 328 -0.99 5.11 4.76
CA GLY A 328 -1.31 5.00 6.19
C GLY A 328 -2.56 5.78 6.53
N SER A 329 -3.17 5.45 7.66
CA SER A 329 -4.34 6.13 8.21
C SER A 329 -4.08 6.51 9.67
N SER A 330 -4.65 7.61 10.13
CA SER A 330 -4.72 7.96 11.56
C SER A 330 -6.10 8.51 11.88
N THR A 331 -6.67 8.14 13.03
CA THR A 331 -8.01 8.56 13.41
C THR A 331 -8.03 9.13 14.82
N VAL A 332 -8.54 10.35 14.99
CA VAL A 332 -8.78 10.99 16.29
C VAL A 332 -10.26 11.27 16.48
N ASN A 333 -10.76 11.05 17.69
CA ASN A 333 -12.12 11.43 18.06
C ASN A 333 -12.06 12.75 18.83
N LEU A 334 -12.81 13.76 18.38
CA LEU A 334 -12.92 15.05 19.05
C LEU A 334 -14.27 15.15 19.72
N LYS A 335 -14.28 15.60 20.98
CA LYS A 335 -15.52 15.97 21.67
C LYS A 335 -15.99 17.35 21.24
N GLY A 336 -17.30 17.48 21.07
CA GLY A 336 -17.96 18.79 21.08
C GLY A 336 -17.81 19.46 22.45
N LEU A 337 -17.76 20.79 22.48
CA LEU A 337 -18.08 21.51 23.71
C LEU A 337 -19.61 21.61 23.75
N ASP A 338 -20.24 21.10 24.81
CA ASP A 338 -21.66 21.32 25.00
C ASP A 338 -21.87 22.80 25.32
N ASN A 339 -22.80 23.47 24.62
CA ASN A 339 -23.11 24.88 24.87
C ASN A 339 -23.69 25.10 26.29
N SER A 340 -24.05 24.03 27.01
CA SER A 340 -24.47 24.07 28.41
C SER A 340 -23.34 24.35 29.40
N ASP A 341 -22.09 24.02 29.05
CA ASP A 341 -20.93 24.23 29.95
C ASP A 341 -20.57 25.71 30.14
N TYR A 342 -21.24 26.62 29.41
CA TYR A 342 -21.05 28.06 29.48
C TYR A 342 -22.13 28.84 30.26
N GLN A 343 -23.14 28.15 30.82
CA GLN A 343 -24.24 28.83 31.55
C GLN A 343 -24.00 28.99 33.05
N ASP A 344 -23.04 28.28 33.66
CA ASP A 344 -22.76 28.40 35.10
C ASP A 344 -21.52 29.26 35.35
N GLU A 345 -21.71 30.58 35.33
CA GLU A 345 -21.04 31.58 36.19
C GLU A 345 -21.34 33.00 35.67
N LEU A 346 -22.61 33.42 35.78
CA LEU A 346 -22.87 34.85 35.91
C LEU A 346 -22.45 35.25 37.34
N PRO A 347 -21.49 36.19 37.52
CA PRO A 347 -21.15 36.66 38.85
C PRO A 347 -22.40 37.27 39.49
N LYS A 348 -22.75 36.79 40.69
CA LYS A 348 -23.80 37.38 41.53
C LYS A 348 -23.58 38.89 41.56
N SER A 349 -24.59 39.64 41.17
CA SER A 349 -24.65 41.09 41.25
C SER A 349 -24.15 41.54 42.62
N VAL A 350 -23.10 42.35 42.63
CA VAL A 350 -22.55 42.97 43.84
C VAL A 350 -23.65 43.86 44.45
N GLU A 351 -24.15 43.46 45.61
CA GLU A 351 -25.00 44.31 46.43
C GLU A 351 -24.25 45.61 46.74
N THR A 352 -24.86 46.73 46.35
CA THR A 352 -24.34 48.07 46.63
C THR A 352 -24.56 48.36 48.12
N PRO A 353 -23.55 48.78 48.90
CA PRO A 353 -23.75 49.09 50.30
C PRO A 353 -24.58 50.37 50.43
N SER A 354 -25.68 50.27 51.17
CA SER A 354 -26.46 51.40 51.67
C SER A 354 -25.55 52.35 52.46
N ARG A 355 -25.47 53.61 52.02
CA ARG A 355 -24.80 54.69 52.76
C ARG A 355 -25.64 55.12 53.97
N PRO A 356 -25.01 55.46 55.11
CA PRO A 356 -25.67 56.09 56.26
C PRO A 356 -26.11 57.53 55.97
#